data_AF-A0A935I6A7-F1
#
_entry.id   AF-A0A935I6A7-F1
#
_cell.length_a   1.000
_cell.length_b   1.000
_cell.length_c   1.000
_cell.angle_alpha   90.00
_cell.angle_beta   90.00
_cell.angle_gamma   90.00
#
_symmetry.space_group_name_H-M   'P 1'
#
loop_
_entity.id
_entity.type
_entity.pdbx_description
1 polymer ?
#
loop_
_entity_poly.entity_id
_entity_poly.type
_entity_poly.pdbx_seq_one_letter_code
_entity_poly.pdbx_strand_id
1 'polypeptide(L)'
;MEKLLKDYNAQTYWLSFNPNLFAGKLPWPQFLNFSIGYGSSGLYGAYKNAWIDNQGHYINLDAQSNPRLHQYYFSFDLDLRKIHVKNHFLKTSLRILNIIKFPSPTLELNSKGVLKGHWLYF
;
A
#
# COMPACT_ATOMS: atom_id res chain seq x y z
N MET A 1 -8.53 -17.52 15.09
CA MET A 1 -7.50 -16.46 15.20
C MET A 1 -6.58 -16.39 13.97
N GLU A 2 -6.39 -17.49 13.22
CA GLU A 2 -5.58 -17.50 11.98
C GLU A 2 -6.11 -16.60 10.85
N LYS A 3 -7.44 -16.43 10.72
CA LYS A 3 -8.03 -15.56 9.68
C LYS A 3 -7.54 -14.11 9.79
N LEU A 4 -7.52 -13.54 11.00
CA LEU A 4 -7.07 -12.17 11.24
C LEU A 4 -5.62 -11.93 10.79
N LEU A 5 -4.73 -12.91 10.97
CA LEU A 5 -3.32 -12.79 10.55
C LEU A 5 -3.17 -12.93 9.04
N LYS A 6 -3.94 -13.83 8.40
CA LYS A 6 -4.00 -13.95 6.95
C LYS A 6 -4.55 -12.67 6.31
N ASP A 7 -5.56 -12.06 6.92
CA ASP A 7 -6.15 -10.80 6.46
C ASP A 7 -5.16 -9.63 6.63
N TYR A 8 -4.30 -9.66 7.66
CA TYR A 8 -3.26 -8.65 7.88
C TYR A 8 -2.15 -8.68 6.83
N ASN A 9 -1.79 -9.87 6.33
CA ASN A 9 -0.81 -10.00 5.25
C ASN A 9 -1.29 -9.43 3.91
N ALA A 10 -2.59 -9.21 3.77
CA ALA A 10 -3.22 -8.68 2.56
C ALA A 10 -3.57 -7.19 2.68
N GLN A 11 -3.21 -6.53 3.78
CA GLN A 11 -3.51 -5.12 4.03
C GLN A 11 -2.28 -4.25 3.80
N THR A 12 -2.45 -3.23 2.96
CA THR A 12 -1.47 -2.16 2.77
C THR A 12 -2.12 -0.84 3.16
N TYR A 13 -1.51 -0.15 4.11
CA TYR A 13 -1.98 1.14 4.59
C TYR A 13 -1.27 2.25 3.82
N TRP A 14 -2.04 3.13 3.19
CA TRP A 14 -1.53 4.22 2.37
C TRP A 14 -1.76 5.58 3.01
N LEU A 15 -0.71 6.39 3.06
CA LEU A 15 -0.79 7.80 3.41
C LEU A 15 -0.39 8.64 2.18
N SER A 16 -1.29 9.50 1.73
CA SER A 16 -1.09 10.32 0.54
C SER A 16 -1.08 11.80 0.89
N PHE A 17 -0.14 12.57 0.36
CA PHE A 17 -0.02 14.00 0.62
C PHE A 17 0.41 14.78 -0.63
N ASN A 18 0.04 16.05 -0.67
CA ASN A 18 0.40 16.94 -1.76
C ASN A 18 1.64 17.76 -1.41
N PRO A 19 2.73 17.71 -2.20
CA PRO A 19 3.94 18.51 -1.95
C PRO A 19 3.69 20.01 -1.85
N ASN A 20 2.70 20.52 -2.59
CA ASN A 20 2.37 21.94 -2.57
C ASN A 20 1.92 22.43 -1.18
N LEU A 21 1.46 21.53 -0.30
CA LEU A 21 1.04 21.88 1.07
C LEU A 21 2.22 22.23 1.97
N PHE A 22 3.41 21.70 1.71
CA PHE A 22 4.58 21.87 2.59
C PHE A 22 5.49 23.01 2.15
N ALA A 23 5.63 23.22 0.85
CA ALA A 23 6.70 24.08 0.32
C ALA A 23 6.22 25.40 -0.33
N GLY A 24 4.91 25.62 -0.51
CA GLY A 24 4.36 26.85 -1.10
C GLY A 24 4.74 27.07 -2.58
N LYS A 25 3.75 27.09 -3.48
CA LYS A 25 3.93 27.30 -4.94
C LYS A 25 5.15 26.57 -5.55
N LEU A 26 5.28 25.27 -5.30
CA LEU A 26 6.13 24.45 -6.15
C LEU A 26 5.53 24.40 -7.57
N PRO A 27 6.35 24.28 -8.64
CA PRO A 27 5.87 23.95 -9.98
C PRO A 27 5.44 22.47 -10.06
N TRP A 28 4.68 22.01 -9.06
CA TRP A 28 4.23 20.63 -8.93
C TRP A 28 2.73 20.54 -9.27
N PRO A 29 2.30 19.61 -10.12
CA PRO A 29 0.89 19.48 -10.49
C PRO A 29 0.01 19.29 -9.25
N GLN A 30 -1.00 20.14 -9.07
CA GLN A 30 -1.88 20.07 -7.89
C GLN A 30 -2.63 18.74 -7.81
N PHE A 31 -2.93 18.11 -8.94
CA PHE A 31 -3.61 16.81 -8.98
C PHE A 31 -2.69 15.63 -8.66
N LEU A 32 -1.36 15.81 -8.55
CA LEU A 32 -0.41 14.73 -8.29
C LEU A 32 0.02 14.75 -6.82
N ASN A 33 -0.18 13.64 -6.12
CA ASN A 33 0.20 13.44 -4.73
C ASN A 33 1.33 12.41 -4.64
N PHE A 34 2.13 12.51 -3.57
CA PHE A 34 3.03 11.43 -3.16
C PHE A 34 2.30 10.54 -2.16
N SER A 35 2.48 9.23 -2.30
CA SER A 35 1.91 8.21 -1.43
C SER A 35 3.01 7.36 -0.82
N ILE A 36 2.93 7.15 0.47
CA ILE A 36 3.78 6.23 1.21
C ILE A 36 2.86 5.13 1.75
N GLY A 37 3.22 3.88 1.50
CA GLY A 37 2.49 2.71 1.96
C GLY A 37 3.30 1.89 2.94
N TYR A 38 2.61 1.19 3.83
CA TYR A 38 3.19 0.19 4.71
C TYR A 38 2.35 -1.08 4.67
N GLY A 39 3.02 -2.20 4.45
CA GLY A 39 2.44 -3.54 4.48
C GLY A 39 3.36 -4.52 5.19
N SER A 40 2.84 -5.72 5.40
CA SER A 40 3.60 -6.83 5.95
C SER A 40 3.20 -8.13 5.29
N SER A 41 4.15 -9.03 5.09
CA SER A 41 3.92 -10.36 4.55
C SER A 41 4.65 -11.43 5.35
N GLY A 42 4.22 -12.69 5.19
CA GLY A 42 4.81 -13.83 5.90
C GLY A 42 4.45 -13.90 7.39
N LEU A 43 3.38 -13.23 7.82
CA LEU A 43 2.84 -13.30 9.18
C LEU A 43 1.85 -14.48 9.32
N TYR A 44 2.35 -15.69 9.58
CA TYR A 44 1.49 -16.88 9.71
C TYR A 44 1.03 -17.12 11.15
N GLY A 45 1.86 -16.76 12.13
CA GLY A 45 1.48 -16.74 13.54
C GLY A 45 1.60 -15.34 14.16
N ALA A 46 0.99 -15.13 15.32
CA ALA A 46 0.88 -13.81 15.94
C ALA A 46 2.27 -13.23 16.31
N TYR A 47 3.10 -14.05 16.94
CA TYR A 47 4.42 -13.64 17.44
C TYR A 47 5.58 -14.32 16.72
N LYS A 48 5.36 -15.54 16.25
CA LYS A 48 6.33 -16.36 15.50
C LYS A 48 5.54 -17.19 14.50
N ASN A 49 6.19 -17.61 13.43
CA ASN A 49 5.58 -18.56 12.49
C ASN A 49 5.67 -20.00 13.02
N ALA A 50 5.38 -20.19 14.32
CA ALA A 50 5.32 -21.47 14.99
C ALA A 50 4.09 -21.51 15.91
N TRP A 51 3.31 -22.59 15.82
CA TRP A 51 2.08 -22.78 16.59
C TRP A 51 1.74 -24.27 16.71
N ILE A 52 0.81 -24.60 17.61
CA ILE A 52 0.24 -25.94 17.73
C ILE A 52 -1.09 -25.92 16.98
N ASP A 53 -1.30 -26.87 16.08
CA ASP A 53 -2.56 -26.99 15.34
C ASP A 53 -3.68 -27.60 16.21
N ASN A 54 -4.91 -27.63 15.67
CA ASN A 54 -6.06 -28.20 16.39
C ASN A 54 -5.95 -29.73 16.61
N GLN A 55 -4.97 -30.40 16.00
CA GLN A 55 -4.69 -31.82 16.14
C GLN A 55 -3.53 -32.09 17.12
N GLY A 56 -2.93 -31.05 17.69
CA GLY A 56 -1.82 -31.16 18.63
C GLY A 56 -0.44 -31.25 17.97
N HIS A 57 -0.32 -31.07 16.65
CA HIS A 57 0.97 -31.05 15.97
C HIS A 57 1.67 -29.71 16.14
N TYR A 58 2.96 -29.75 16.47
CA TYR A 58 3.79 -28.56 16.49
C TYR A 58 4.26 -28.21 15.08
N ILE A 59 3.77 -27.09 14.55
CA ILE A 59 4.18 -26.54 13.26
C ILE A 59 5.19 -25.43 13.52
N ASN A 60 6.34 -25.50 12.85
CA ASN A 60 7.34 -24.44 12.87
C ASN A 60 7.78 -24.14 11.44
N LEU A 61 7.33 -23.00 10.91
CA LEU A 61 7.82 -22.49 9.64
C LEU A 61 9.16 -21.81 9.89
N ASP A 62 10.21 -22.40 9.36
CA ASP A 62 11.56 -21.88 9.47
C ASP A 62 11.63 -20.42 8.96
N ALA A 63 12.32 -19.57 9.72
CA ALA A 63 12.43 -18.14 9.46
C ALA A 63 13.21 -17.82 8.18
N GLN A 64 14.05 -18.73 7.69
CA GLN A 64 14.75 -18.54 6.41
C GLN A 64 13.80 -18.77 5.23
N SER A 65 13.03 -19.85 5.28
CA SER A 65 12.04 -20.19 4.23
C SER A 65 10.81 -19.27 4.24
N ASN A 66 10.35 -18.85 5.43
CA ASN A 66 9.14 -18.05 5.61
C ASN A 66 9.42 -16.83 6.50
N PRO A 67 10.19 -15.86 5.98
CA PRO A 67 10.54 -14.68 6.74
C PRO A 67 9.33 -13.77 6.87
N ARG A 68 9.17 -13.19 8.06
CA ARG A 68 8.25 -12.06 8.27
C ARG A 68 8.87 -10.83 7.63
N LEU A 69 8.20 -10.26 6.63
CA LEU A 69 8.70 -9.11 5.88
C LEU A 69 7.83 -7.89 6.16
N HIS A 70 8.49 -6.76 6.37
CA HIS A 70 7.84 -5.46 6.34
C HIS A 70 8.10 -4.84 4.97
N GLN A 71 7.09 -4.23 4.37
CA GLN A 71 7.14 -3.69 3.02
C GLN A 71 6.79 -2.20 3.09
N TYR A 72 7.71 -1.37 2.62
CA TYR A 72 7.54 0.06 2.50
C TYR A 72 7.31 0.39 1.04
N TYR A 73 6.22 1.08 0.75
CA TYR A 73 5.82 1.41 -0.61
C TYR A 73 5.95 2.91 -0.84
N PHE A 74 6.43 3.28 -2.01
CA PHE A 74 6.49 4.66 -2.47
C PHE A 74 5.80 4.72 -3.82
N SER A 75 4.80 5.58 -3.94
CA SER A 75 3.96 5.65 -5.12
C SER A 75 3.47 7.08 -5.36
N PHE A 76 2.87 7.29 -6.51
CA PHE A 76 2.14 8.50 -6.84
C PHE A 76 0.64 8.24 -6.84
N ASP A 77 -0.12 9.21 -6.36
CA ASP A 77 -1.59 9.15 -6.35
C ASP A 77 -2.17 10.38 -7.04
N LEU A 78 -3.33 10.22 -7.67
CA LEU A 78 -3.96 11.25 -8.46
C LEU A 78 -5.21 11.77 -7.76
N ASP A 79 -5.19 13.03 -7.33
CA ASP A 79 -6.36 13.75 -6.86
C ASP A 79 -7.06 14.41 -8.05
N LEU A 80 -7.90 13.63 -8.74
CA LEU A 80 -8.66 14.05 -9.92
C LEU A 80 -9.61 15.22 -9.64
N ARG A 81 -9.98 15.46 -8.37
CA ARG A 81 -10.84 16.59 -7.98
C ARG A 81 -10.16 17.94 -8.18
N LYS A 82 -8.83 17.97 -8.23
CA LYS A 82 -8.03 19.18 -8.45
C LYS A 82 -7.80 19.48 -9.94
N ILE A 83 -8.30 18.64 -10.84
CA ILE A 83 -8.28 18.88 -12.28
C ILE A 83 -9.42 19.86 -12.62
N HIS A 84 -9.07 21.03 -13.15
CA HIS A 84 -10.02 22.08 -13.50
C HIS A 84 -10.64 21.81 -14.88
N VAL A 85 -11.91 21.41 -14.90
CA VAL A 85 -12.70 21.22 -16.13
C VAL A 85 -13.91 22.14 -16.15
N LYS A 86 -14.24 22.68 -17.33
CA LYS A 86 -15.41 23.57 -17.51
C LYS A 86 -16.74 22.82 -17.55
N ASN A 87 -16.74 21.57 -18.02
CA ASN A 87 -17.94 20.76 -18.16
C ASN A 87 -18.38 20.15 -16.82
N HIS A 88 -19.63 20.38 -16.42
CA HIS A 88 -20.22 19.86 -15.19
C HIS A 88 -20.25 18.33 -15.14
N PHE A 89 -20.55 17.66 -16.27
CA PHE A 89 -20.56 16.21 -16.35
C PHE A 89 -19.18 15.61 -16.06
N LEU A 90 -18.15 16.12 -16.75
CA LEU A 90 -16.76 15.67 -16.54
C LEU A 90 -16.29 15.92 -15.11
N LYS A 91 -16.68 17.05 -14.50
CA LYS A 91 -16.36 17.36 -13.11
C LYS A 91 -16.92 16.32 -12.14
N THR A 92 -18.16 15.87 -12.37
CA THR A 92 -18.79 14.82 -11.57
C THR A 92 -18.13 13.47 -11.79
N SER A 93 -17.84 13.09 -13.04
CA SER A 93 -17.14 11.83 -13.34
C SER A 93 -15.77 11.76 -12.67
N LEU A 94 -14.98 12.83 -12.73
CA LEU A 94 -13.68 12.91 -12.05
C LEU A 94 -13.80 12.74 -10.53
N ARG A 95 -14.86 13.28 -9.91
CA ARG A 95 -15.12 13.10 -8.47
C ARG A 95 -15.47 11.66 -8.12
N ILE A 96 -16.30 11.00 -8.92
CA ILE A 96 -16.66 9.58 -8.72
C ILE A 96 -15.43 8.70 -8.89
N LEU A 97 -14.66 8.92 -9.95
CA LEU A 97 -13.44 8.18 -10.21
C LEU A 97 -12.41 8.32 -9.08
N ASN A 98 -12.34 9.49 -8.43
CA ASN A 98 -11.46 9.73 -7.29
C ASN A 98 -11.81 8.90 -6.03
N ILE A 99 -12.97 8.24 -5.97
CA ILE A 99 -13.33 7.33 -4.87
C ILE A 99 -12.48 6.06 -4.94
N ILE A 100 -12.11 5.64 -6.15
CA ILE A 100 -11.32 4.44 -6.41
C ILE A 100 -9.86 4.88 -6.57
N LYS A 101 -8.97 4.27 -5.80
CA LYS A 101 -7.52 4.46 -5.99
C LYS A 101 -7.14 3.86 -7.34
N PHE A 102 -6.54 4.66 -8.21
CA PHE A 102 -6.02 4.16 -9.47
C PHE A 102 -4.75 3.35 -9.22
N PRO A 103 -4.57 2.22 -9.91
CA PRO A 103 -3.33 1.49 -9.82
C PRO A 103 -2.21 2.35 -10.41
N SER A 104 -1.13 2.51 -9.66
CA SER A 104 -0.03 3.39 -10.06
C SER A 104 1.32 2.71 -9.88
N PRO A 105 2.34 3.18 -10.64
CA PRO A 105 3.70 2.70 -10.47
C PRO A 105 4.16 2.88 -9.03
N THR A 106 4.60 1.79 -8.43
CA THR A 106 4.93 1.72 -7.01
C THR A 106 6.27 1.05 -6.81
N LEU A 107 7.13 1.69 -6.03
CA LEU A 107 8.39 1.13 -5.57
C LEU A 107 8.18 0.48 -4.20
N GLU A 108 8.52 -0.79 -4.06
CA GLU A 108 8.50 -1.52 -2.80
C GLU A 108 9.92 -1.75 -2.30
N LEU A 109 10.19 -1.41 -1.06
CA LEU A 109 11.39 -1.81 -0.33
C LEU A 109 10.99 -2.71 0.83
N ASN A 110 11.48 -3.94 0.86
CA ASN A 110 11.21 -4.83 1.99
C ASN A 110 12.32 -4.79 3.06
N SER A 111 12.02 -5.35 4.24
CA SER A 111 12.95 -5.42 5.38
C SER A 111 14.21 -6.27 5.13
N LYS A 112 14.25 -7.05 4.04
CA LYS A 112 15.46 -7.75 3.57
C LYS A 112 16.34 -6.87 2.67
N GLY A 113 15.95 -5.62 2.43
CA GLY A 113 16.66 -4.69 1.53
C GLY A 113 16.41 -4.96 0.05
N VAL A 114 15.42 -5.81 -0.30
CA VAL A 114 15.08 -6.06 -1.70
C VAL A 114 14.17 -4.95 -2.19
N LEU A 115 14.60 -4.29 -3.26
CA LEU A 115 13.82 -3.29 -3.98
C LEU A 115 13.06 -3.96 -5.12
N LYS A 116 11.76 -3.69 -5.24
CA LYS A 116 10.90 -4.18 -6.32
C LYS A 116 10.13 -3.02 -6.93
N GLY A 117 10.10 -2.95 -8.25
CA GLY A 117 9.26 -2.02 -8.98
C GLY A 117 7.99 -2.71 -9.45
N HIS A 118 6.84 -2.13 -9.16
CA HIS A 118 5.54 -2.54 -9.65
C HIS A 118 5.05 -1.51 -10.65
N TRP A 119 4.74 -1.91 -11.88
CA TRP A 119 4.18 -1.00 -12.88
C TRP A 119 2.76 -0.55 -12.52
N LEU A 120 1.98 -1.45 -11.93
CA LEU A 120 0.62 -1.22 -11.45
C LEU A 120 0.47 -1.91 -10.09
N TYR A 121 0.06 -1.14 -9.08
CA TYR A 121 -0.18 -1.64 -7.72
C TYR A 121 -1.38 -0.90 -7.12
N PHE A 122 -2.21 -1.62 -6.34
CA PHE A 122 -3.43 -1.11 -5.72
C PHE A 122 -3.22 -0.80 -4.23
#